data_AF-A0A3D0NII5-F1
#
_entry.id   AF-A0A3D0NII5-F1
#
_cell.length_a   1.000
_cell.length_b   1.000
_cell.length_c   1.000
_cell.angle_alpha   90.00
_cell.angle_beta   90.00
_cell.angle_gamma   90.00
#
_symmetry.space_group_name_H-M   'P 1'
#
loop_
_entity.id
_entity.type
_entity.pdbx_description
1 polymer ?
#
loop_
_entity_poly.entity_id
_entity_poly.type
_entity_poly.pdbx_seq_one_letter_code
_entity_poly.pdbx_strand_id
1 'polypeptide(L)'
;MTTDEQRAGEAPKPTPRPGPPVGSSTPAARPAPQFSDPRKFGRVAEDGTVILLTAAGERIVGSWQAGDADAAYAHFGRRFDDLATEVTLMETRLAAGTGDARKIRAAAAALAESLPTANVLGDTDALAGRLAAIGDRAAEIAGAERARRDEQRAAQTARKEALAAEAEDLAANAT
;
A
#
# COMPACT_ATOMS: atom_id res chain seq x y z
N MET A 1 -24.51 -48.68 -72.09
CA MET A 1 -25.22 -49.11 -70.88
C MET A 1 -24.26 -48.94 -69.71
N THR A 2 -24.79 -48.49 -68.57
CA THR A 2 -24.13 -48.20 -67.29
C THR A 2 -23.80 -46.71 -67.03
N THR A 3 -24.28 -46.27 -65.85
CA THR A 3 -23.89 -45.09 -65.04
C THR A 3 -24.64 -43.80 -65.37
N ASP A 4 -25.26 -43.05 -64.46
CA ASP A 4 -25.50 -43.18 -63.02
C ASP A 4 -26.44 -42.02 -62.64
N GLU A 5 -27.56 -42.37 -62.04
CA GLU A 5 -28.42 -41.46 -61.29
C GLU A 5 -27.88 -41.48 -59.87
N GLN A 6 -27.46 -40.33 -59.31
CA GLN A 6 -27.81 -39.90 -57.95
C GLN A 6 -27.08 -38.61 -57.53
N ARG A 7 -27.89 -37.55 -57.43
CA ARG A 7 -27.54 -36.27 -56.81
C ARG A 7 -27.45 -36.48 -55.29
N ALA A 8 -26.22 -36.56 -54.77
CA ALA A 8 -25.94 -36.65 -53.35
C ALA A 8 -26.44 -35.42 -52.59
N GLY A 9 -27.10 -35.67 -51.45
CA GLY A 9 -27.63 -34.68 -50.53
C GLY A 9 -26.53 -33.89 -49.80
N GLU A 10 -26.79 -32.60 -49.65
CA GLU A 10 -25.95 -31.63 -48.97
C GLU A 10 -26.07 -31.81 -47.44
N ALA A 11 -24.95 -32.07 -46.77
CA ALA A 11 -24.88 -32.21 -45.31
C ALA A 11 -24.80 -30.83 -44.62
N PRO A 12 -25.53 -30.57 -43.53
CA PRO A 12 -25.45 -29.29 -42.82
C PRO A 12 -24.21 -29.19 -41.91
N LYS A 13 -23.57 -28.01 -41.91
CA LYS A 13 -22.39 -27.67 -41.09
C LYS A 13 -22.74 -27.57 -39.58
N PRO A 14 -21.83 -27.99 -38.68
CA PRO A 14 -22.04 -27.90 -37.24
C PRO A 14 -21.88 -26.46 -36.72
N THR A 15 -22.76 -26.04 -35.83
CA THR A 15 -22.70 -24.73 -35.15
C THR A 15 -21.78 -24.77 -33.92
N PRO A 16 -21.11 -23.66 -33.58
CA PRO A 16 -20.23 -23.58 -32.42
C PRO A 16 -21.02 -23.58 -31.10
N ARG A 17 -20.53 -24.36 -30.13
CA ARG A 17 -21.09 -24.50 -28.78
C ARG A 17 -20.67 -23.30 -27.90
N PRO A 18 -21.58 -22.64 -27.16
CA PRO A 18 -21.22 -21.59 -26.22
C PRO A 18 -20.31 -22.13 -25.10
N GLY A 19 -19.15 -21.50 -24.91
CA GLY A 19 -18.26 -21.78 -23.78
C GLY A 19 -18.81 -21.21 -22.46
N PRO A 20 -18.32 -21.69 -21.30
CA PRO A 20 -18.74 -21.21 -19.99
C PRO A 20 -18.36 -19.73 -19.79
N PRO A 21 -19.16 -18.95 -19.05
CA PRO A 21 -18.88 -17.53 -18.85
C PRO A 21 -17.58 -17.34 -18.06
N VAL A 22 -16.71 -16.47 -18.58
CA VAL A 22 -15.55 -15.95 -17.84
C VAL A 22 -16.05 -15.20 -16.62
N GLY A 23 -15.58 -15.60 -15.43
CA GLY A 23 -15.96 -14.97 -14.17
C GLY A 23 -15.62 -13.48 -14.17
N SER A 24 -16.63 -12.64 -13.99
CA SER A 24 -16.44 -11.22 -13.73
C SER A 24 -15.79 -11.05 -12.35
N SER A 25 -14.49 -10.75 -12.33
CA SER A 25 -13.83 -10.29 -11.11
C SER A 25 -14.49 -8.98 -10.69
N THR A 26 -15.39 -9.03 -9.72
CA THR A 26 -15.99 -7.81 -9.16
C THR A 26 -14.84 -7.02 -8.51
N PRO A 27 -14.59 -5.77 -8.92
CA PRO A 27 -13.59 -4.95 -8.24
C PRO A 27 -14.00 -4.83 -6.78
N ALA A 28 -13.07 -5.13 -5.87
CA ALA A 28 -13.29 -5.01 -4.44
C ALA A 28 -13.84 -3.60 -4.15
N ALA A 29 -14.99 -3.54 -3.47
CA ALA A 29 -15.63 -2.29 -3.10
C ALA A 29 -14.61 -1.44 -2.32
N ARG A 30 -14.28 -0.26 -2.86
CA ARG A 30 -13.41 0.69 -2.18
C ARG A 30 -14.11 1.09 -0.88
N PRO A 31 -13.51 0.89 0.30
CA PRO A 31 -14.14 1.29 1.55
C PRO A 31 -14.45 2.79 1.48
N ALA A 32 -15.66 3.17 1.91
CA ALA A 32 -16.04 4.57 2.00
C ALA A 32 -15.05 5.30 2.94
N PRO A 33 -14.63 6.52 2.60
CA PRO A 33 -13.74 7.29 3.47
C PRO A 33 -14.43 7.47 4.83
N GLN A 34 -13.77 6.97 5.87
CA GLN A 34 -14.15 7.27 7.25
C GLN A 34 -13.65 8.66 7.55
N PHE A 35 -14.56 9.65 7.53
CA PHE A 35 -14.22 11.02 7.87
C PHE A 35 -14.09 11.17 9.37
N SER A 36 -13.05 11.85 9.80
CA SER A 36 -12.83 12.17 11.21
C SER A 36 -13.82 13.24 11.65
N ASP A 37 -14.20 13.25 12.93
CA ASP A 37 -14.98 14.35 13.50
C ASP A 37 -14.03 15.40 14.10
N PRO A 38 -13.69 16.48 13.38
CA PRO A 38 -12.71 17.48 13.83
C PRO A 38 -13.13 18.21 15.10
N ARG A 39 -14.44 18.24 15.42
CA ARG A 39 -14.96 18.93 16.62
C ARG A 39 -14.57 18.23 17.93
N LYS A 40 -14.20 16.95 17.87
CA LYS A 40 -13.71 16.20 19.03
C LYS A 40 -12.27 16.55 19.39
N PHE A 41 -11.51 17.04 18.43
CA PHE A 41 -10.07 17.24 18.54
C PHE A 41 -9.68 18.71 18.54
N GLY A 42 -10.63 19.63 18.59
CA GLY A 42 -10.32 21.04 18.59
C GLY A 42 -11.53 21.94 18.67
N ARG A 43 -11.24 23.23 18.73
CA ARG A 43 -12.24 24.29 18.74
C ARG A 43 -11.83 25.48 17.90
N VAL A 44 -12.81 26.24 17.46
CA VAL A 44 -12.65 27.52 16.76
C VAL A 44 -13.17 28.60 17.70
N ALA A 45 -12.30 29.55 18.07
CA ALA A 45 -12.66 30.69 18.90
C ALA A 45 -13.45 31.74 18.09
N GLU A 46 -14.12 32.66 18.79
CA GLU A 46 -14.95 33.71 18.16
C GLU A 46 -14.16 34.65 17.24
N ASP A 47 -12.87 34.86 17.53
CA ASP A 47 -11.96 35.64 16.70
C ASP A 47 -11.45 34.88 15.46
N GLY A 48 -11.90 33.63 15.26
CA GLY A 48 -11.48 32.74 14.18
C GLY A 48 -10.22 31.93 14.48
N THR A 49 -9.63 32.01 15.68
CA THR A 49 -8.46 31.21 16.05
C THR A 49 -8.83 29.73 16.14
N VAL A 50 -8.07 28.87 15.44
CA VAL A 50 -8.30 27.42 15.40
C VAL A 50 -7.30 26.73 16.32
N ILE A 51 -7.83 25.99 17.29
CA ILE A 51 -7.08 25.35 18.37
C ILE A 51 -7.27 23.83 18.26
N LEU A 52 -6.17 23.09 18.15
CA LEU A 52 -6.11 21.64 18.27
C LEU A 52 -5.92 21.24 19.73
N LEU A 53 -6.64 20.21 20.16
CA LEU A 53 -6.50 19.55 21.45
C LEU A 53 -5.71 18.26 21.25
N THR A 54 -4.56 18.16 21.92
CA THR A 54 -3.69 16.98 21.92
C THR A 54 -3.48 16.47 23.34
N ALA A 55 -2.92 15.28 23.50
CA ALA A 55 -2.51 14.76 24.81
C ALA A 55 -1.47 15.67 25.52
N ALA A 56 -0.68 16.42 24.74
CA ALA A 56 0.30 17.38 25.27
C ALA A 56 -0.30 18.75 25.65
N GLY A 57 -1.60 18.97 25.35
CA GLY A 57 -2.30 20.22 25.60
C GLY A 57 -2.85 20.87 24.33
N GLU A 58 -3.14 22.16 24.43
CA GLU A 58 -3.76 22.95 23.36
C GLU A 58 -2.71 23.59 22.44
N ARG A 59 -2.94 23.53 21.12
CA ARG A 59 -2.05 24.10 20.11
C ARG A 59 -2.84 24.94 19.11
N ILE A 60 -2.41 26.18 18.88
CA ILE A 60 -2.97 26.99 17.79
C ILE A 60 -2.45 26.44 16.45
N VAL A 61 -3.37 26.09 15.55
CA VAL A 61 -3.06 25.50 14.23
C VAL A 61 -3.40 26.43 13.06
N GLY A 62 -3.99 27.59 13.35
CA GLY A 62 -4.24 28.62 12.36
C GLY A 62 -5.36 29.58 12.78
N SER A 63 -5.79 30.39 11.82
CA SER A 63 -6.91 31.31 11.96
C SER A 63 -7.81 31.23 10.73
N TRP A 64 -9.12 31.37 10.91
CA TRP A 64 -10.12 31.32 9.86
C TRP A 64 -10.92 32.62 9.81
N GLN A 65 -10.90 33.30 8.66
CA GLN A 65 -11.62 34.57 8.43
C GLN A 65 -12.52 34.51 7.18
N ALA A 66 -12.68 33.31 6.60
CA ALA A 66 -13.30 33.11 5.29
C ALA A 66 -14.75 32.58 5.37
N GLY A 67 -15.39 32.68 6.53
CA GLY A 67 -16.75 32.19 6.75
C GLY A 67 -17.03 31.89 8.21
N ASP A 68 -18.03 31.04 8.46
CA ASP A 68 -18.38 30.57 9.80
C ASP A 68 -17.37 29.55 10.36
N ALA A 69 -17.55 29.20 11.63
CA ALA A 69 -16.73 28.21 12.32
C ALA A 69 -16.86 26.80 11.71
N ASP A 70 -18.02 26.46 11.16
CA ASP A 70 -18.28 25.16 10.55
C ASP A 70 -17.42 24.94 9.30
N ALA A 71 -17.23 25.99 8.50
CA ALA A 71 -16.31 25.99 7.38
C ALA A 71 -14.85 25.78 7.82
N ALA A 72 -14.45 26.34 8.97
CA ALA A 72 -13.13 26.08 9.53
C ALA A 72 -12.95 24.60 9.91
N TYR A 73 -13.90 24.01 10.65
CA TYR A 73 -13.84 22.58 10.99
C TYR A 73 -13.75 21.70 9.75
N ALA A 74 -14.55 21.97 8.72
CA ALA A 74 -14.50 21.22 7.46
C ALA A 74 -13.14 21.34 6.76
N HIS A 75 -12.56 22.53 6.74
CA HIS A 75 -11.28 22.79 6.07
C HIS A 75 -10.09 22.12 6.77
N PHE A 76 -9.96 22.31 8.07
CA PHE A 76 -8.87 21.73 8.86
C PHE A 76 -9.06 20.22 9.09
N GLY A 77 -10.30 19.75 9.17
CA GLY A 77 -10.64 18.33 9.23
C GLY A 77 -10.31 17.60 7.93
N ARG A 78 -10.65 18.18 6.76
CA ARG A 78 -10.28 17.61 5.46
C ARG A 78 -8.76 17.38 5.34
N ARG A 79 -7.95 18.36 5.78
CA ARG A 79 -6.49 18.20 5.77
C ARG A 79 -6.03 17.06 6.67
N PHE A 80 -6.67 16.86 7.82
CA PHE A 80 -6.39 15.69 8.66
C PHE A 80 -6.73 14.39 7.92
N ASP A 81 -7.90 14.33 7.29
CA ASP A 81 -8.35 13.13 6.55
C ASP A 81 -7.41 12.81 5.36
N ASP A 82 -6.83 13.82 4.72
CA ASP A 82 -5.80 13.63 3.69
C ASP A 82 -4.54 12.95 4.28
N LEU A 83 -4.06 13.39 5.44
CA LEU A 83 -2.93 12.75 6.15
C LEU A 83 -3.28 11.32 6.59
N ALA A 84 -4.48 11.13 7.14
CA ALA A 84 -4.96 9.81 7.56
C ALA A 84 -5.08 8.84 6.39
N THR A 85 -5.48 9.34 5.21
CA THR A 85 -5.51 8.57 3.96
C THR A 85 -4.10 8.14 3.54
N GLU A 86 -3.12 9.05 3.60
CA GLU A 86 -1.73 8.72 3.28
C GLU A 86 -1.17 7.63 4.20
N VAL A 87 -1.41 7.73 5.50
CA VAL A 87 -1.04 6.69 6.49
C VAL A 87 -1.69 5.36 6.14
N THR A 88 -2.99 5.36 5.83
CA THR A 88 -3.74 4.14 5.45
C THR A 88 -3.18 3.51 4.16
N LEU A 89 -2.73 4.31 3.19
CA LEU A 89 -2.09 3.81 1.98
C LEU A 89 -0.73 3.17 2.27
N MET A 90 0.07 3.75 3.18
CA MET A 90 1.33 3.15 3.61
C MET A 90 1.11 1.81 4.32
N GLU A 91 0.14 1.73 5.24
CA GLU A 91 -0.23 0.48 5.91
C GLU A 91 -0.67 -0.60 4.93
N THR A 92 -1.55 -0.23 3.99
CA THR A 92 -2.08 -1.15 2.97
C THR A 92 -0.96 -1.70 2.09
N ARG A 93 -0.06 -0.84 1.61
CA ARG A 93 1.10 -1.24 0.81
C ARG A 93 2.02 -2.17 1.58
N LEU A 94 2.31 -1.83 2.84
CA LEU A 94 3.17 -2.63 3.70
C LEU A 94 2.55 -4.01 4.00
N ALA A 95 1.25 -4.05 4.30
CA ALA A 95 0.53 -5.29 4.56
C ALA A 95 0.43 -6.19 3.32
N ALA A 96 0.21 -5.59 2.15
CA ALA A 96 0.16 -6.32 0.87
C ALA A 96 1.55 -6.71 0.34
N GLY A 97 2.64 -6.25 0.96
CA GLY A 97 3.99 -6.41 0.42
C GLY A 97 4.19 -5.69 -0.92
N THR A 98 3.32 -4.73 -1.25
CA THR A 98 3.37 -3.98 -2.51
C THR A 98 4.13 -2.68 -2.30
N GLY A 99 5.45 -2.74 -2.44
CA GLY A 99 6.32 -1.57 -2.34
C GLY A 99 7.67 -1.87 -1.67
N ASP A 100 8.56 -0.90 -1.71
CA ASP A 100 9.85 -0.99 -1.02
C ASP A 100 9.66 -0.58 0.46
N ALA A 101 9.86 -1.53 1.38
CA ALA A 101 9.69 -1.31 2.81
C ALA A 101 10.59 -0.18 3.35
N ARG A 102 11.80 0.01 2.82
CA ARG A 102 12.67 1.11 3.25
C ARG A 102 12.12 2.46 2.81
N LYS A 103 11.56 2.55 1.59
CA LYS A 103 10.90 3.77 1.11
C LYS A 103 9.64 4.09 1.92
N ILE A 104 8.83 3.08 2.24
CA ILE A 104 7.65 3.25 3.10
C ILE A 104 8.08 3.75 4.49
N ARG A 105 9.11 3.16 5.09
CA ARG A 105 9.66 3.62 6.37
C ARG A 105 10.13 5.07 6.32
N ALA A 106 10.85 5.46 5.26
CA ALA A 106 11.33 6.83 5.10
C ALA A 106 10.16 7.83 4.95
N ALA A 107 9.13 7.48 4.18
CA ALA A 107 7.92 8.29 4.05
C ALA A 107 7.18 8.44 5.38
N ALA A 108 7.03 7.34 6.14
CA ALA A 108 6.40 7.37 7.46
C ALA A 108 7.17 8.27 8.44
N ALA A 109 8.51 8.22 8.44
CA ALA A 109 9.34 9.09 9.26
C ALA A 109 9.17 10.57 8.88
N ALA A 110 9.23 10.89 7.58
CA ALA A 110 9.04 12.26 7.11
C ALA A 110 7.64 12.81 7.46
N LEU A 111 6.60 11.99 7.33
CA LEU A 111 5.25 12.39 7.71
C LEU A 111 5.15 12.61 9.23
N ALA A 112 5.76 11.74 10.04
CA ALA A 112 5.80 11.88 11.50
C ALA A 112 6.51 13.16 11.95
N GLU A 113 7.61 13.54 11.30
CA GLU A 113 8.32 14.79 11.55
C GLU A 113 7.48 16.05 11.23
N SER A 114 6.55 15.94 10.27
CA SER A 114 5.69 17.06 9.86
C SER A 114 4.47 17.27 10.77
N LEU A 115 4.00 16.22 11.46
CA LEU A 115 2.78 16.23 12.28
C LEU A 115 2.76 17.28 13.41
N PRO A 116 3.85 17.54 14.15
CA PRO A 116 3.86 18.55 15.21
C PRO A 116 3.56 19.97 14.73
N THR A 117 3.79 20.25 13.45
CA THR A 117 3.54 21.56 12.82
C THR A 117 2.38 21.55 11.83
N ALA A 118 1.65 20.44 11.74
CA ALA A 118 0.56 20.29 10.79
C ALA A 118 -0.65 21.16 11.19
N ASN A 119 -1.15 21.93 10.22
CA ASN A 119 -2.32 22.80 10.37
C ASN A 119 -3.61 22.03 10.09
N VAL A 120 -3.98 21.14 11.01
CA VAL A 120 -5.09 20.19 10.88
C VAL A 120 -5.92 20.10 12.17
N LEU A 121 -7.14 19.57 12.06
CA LEU A 121 -8.00 19.22 13.19
C LEU A 121 -8.36 17.74 13.13
N GLY A 122 -7.81 16.95 14.05
CA GLY A 122 -8.07 15.52 14.17
C GLY A 122 -7.10 14.87 15.16
N ASP A 123 -7.18 13.55 15.30
CA ASP A 123 -6.36 12.78 16.24
C ASP A 123 -4.91 12.64 15.76
N THR A 124 -4.10 13.69 15.95
CA THR A 124 -2.69 13.68 15.53
C THR A 124 -1.85 12.69 16.33
N ASP A 125 -2.23 12.40 17.56
CA ASP A 125 -1.53 11.46 18.43
C ASP A 125 -1.76 10.02 17.96
N ALA A 126 -2.99 9.67 17.57
CA ALA A 126 -3.27 8.38 16.93
C ALA A 126 -2.55 8.22 15.58
N LEU A 127 -2.45 9.29 14.76
CA LEU A 127 -1.65 9.23 13.53
C LEU A 127 -0.17 9.01 13.81
N ALA A 128 0.40 9.70 14.81
CA ALA A 128 1.78 9.50 15.22
C ALA A 128 2.05 8.05 15.67
N GLY A 129 1.13 7.47 16.46
CA GLY A 129 1.20 6.07 16.87
C GLY A 129 1.16 5.08 15.69
N ARG A 130 0.27 5.31 14.72
CA ARG A 130 0.21 4.49 13.49
C ARG A 130 1.49 4.61 12.67
N LEU A 131 2.04 5.81 12.52
CA LEU A 131 3.29 6.04 11.80
C LEU A 131 4.48 5.34 12.46
N ALA A 132 4.57 5.34 13.79
CA ALA A 132 5.58 4.58 14.51
C ALA A 132 5.46 3.07 14.22
N ALA A 133 4.25 2.51 14.30
CA ALA A 133 4.01 1.10 14.01
C ALA A 133 4.34 0.71 12.56
N ILE A 134 4.06 1.59 11.58
CA ILE A 134 4.49 1.42 10.19
C ILE A 134 6.02 1.39 10.09
N GLY A 135 6.69 2.30 10.79
CA GLY A 135 8.15 2.40 10.82
C GLY A 135 8.82 1.14 11.34
N ASP A 136 8.29 0.57 12.43
CA ASP A 136 8.79 -0.66 13.05
C ASP A 136 8.58 -1.87 12.13
N ARG A 137 7.35 -2.09 11.66
CA ARG A 137 7.04 -3.20 10.76
C ARG A 137 7.82 -3.13 9.46
N ALA A 138 8.02 -1.94 8.91
CA ALA A 138 8.81 -1.75 7.70
C ALA A 138 10.31 -2.03 7.93
N ALA A 139 10.84 -1.74 9.12
CA ALA A 139 12.20 -2.11 9.49
C ALA A 139 12.38 -3.63 9.58
N GLU A 140 11.43 -4.33 10.21
CA GLU A 140 11.42 -5.80 10.30
C GLU A 140 11.43 -6.44 8.91
N ILE A 141 10.51 -6.02 8.03
CA ILE A 141 10.41 -6.53 6.66
C ILE A 141 11.70 -6.26 5.88
N ALA A 142 12.24 -5.04 5.97
CA ALA A 142 13.49 -4.70 5.27
C ALA A 142 14.70 -5.50 5.78
N GLY A 143 14.71 -5.83 7.08
CA GLY A 143 15.70 -6.70 7.72
C GLY A 143 15.60 -8.14 7.21
N ALA A 144 14.41 -8.72 7.24
CA ALA A 144 14.16 -10.08 6.74
C ALA A 144 14.52 -10.23 5.25
N GLU A 145 14.14 -9.24 4.43
CA GLU A 145 14.49 -9.21 3.01
C GLU A 145 16.00 -9.08 2.79
N ARG A 146 16.74 -8.40 3.68
CA ARG A 146 18.20 -8.35 3.62
C ARG A 146 18.81 -9.71 3.97
N ALA A 147 18.39 -10.31 5.08
CA ALA A 147 18.87 -11.61 5.52
C ALA A 147 18.66 -12.68 4.44
N ARG A 148 17.46 -12.76 3.86
CA ARG A 148 17.14 -13.69 2.77
C ARG A 148 18.04 -13.51 1.54
N ARG A 149 18.33 -12.26 1.15
CA ARG A 149 19.26 -11.99 0.03
C ARG A 149 20.69 -12.40 0.36
N ASP A 150 21.13 -12.18 1.59
CA ASP A 150 22.48 -12.53 2.02
C ASP A 150 22.64 -14.06 2.09
N GLU A 151 21.64 -14.79 2.59
CA GLU A 151 21.59 -16.26 2.57
C GLU A 151 21.62 -16.82 1.15
N GLN A 152 20.82 -16.26 0.24
CA GLN A 152 20.82 -16.67 -1.17
C GLN A 152 22.20 -16.46 -1.80
N ARG A 153 22.84 -15.33 -1.55
CA ARG A 153 24.19 -15.05 -2.04
C ARG A 153 25.20 -16.06 -1.51
N ALA A 154 25.18 -16.35 -0.20
CA ALA A 154 26.05 -17.33 0.42
C ALA A 154 25.85 -18.73 -0.18
N ALA A 155 24.60 -19.15 -0.37
CA ALA A 155 24.28 -20.45 -0.98
C ALA A 155 24.76 -20.56 -2.43
N GLN A 156 24.63 -19.48 -3.22
CA GLN A 156 25.15 -19.45 -4.60
C GLN A 156 26.68 -19.49 -4.63
N THR A 157 27.36 -18.82 -3.71
CA THR A 157 28.83 -18.88 -3.59
C THR A 157 29.28 -20.28 -3.24
N ALA A 158 28.71 -20.89 -2.19
CA ALA A 158 29.05 -22.25 -1.77
C ALA A 158 28.83 -23.29 -2.88
N ARG A 159 27.74 -23.18 -3.64
CA ARG A 159 27.48 -24.07 -4.79
C ARG A 159 28.55 -23.93 -5.88
N LYS A 160 29.01 -22.70 -6.15
CA LYS A 160 30.06 -22.47 -7.14
C LYS A 160 31.40 -23.00 -6.68
N GLU A 161 31.73 -22.84 -5.40
CA GLU A 161 32.96 -23.37 -4.81
C GLU A 161 32.99 -24.90 -4.82
N ALA A 162 31.87 -25.55 -4.49
CA ALA A 162 31.77 -27.02 -4.56
C ALA A 162 32.00 -27.54 -5.99
N LEU A 163 31.38 -26.91 -7.00
CA LEU A 163 31.58 -27.29 -8.41
C LEU A 163 33.02 -27.07 -8.88
N ALA A 164 33.68 -26.01 -8.41
CA ALA A 164 35.08 -25.76 -8.73
C ALA A 164 35.99 -26.82 -8.11
N ALA A 165 35.77 -27.17 -6.84
CA ALA A 165 36.53 -28.20 -6.14
C ALA A 165 36.35 -29.59 -6.80
N GLU A 166 35.13 -29.96 -7.20
CA GLU A 166 34.89 -31.19 -7.95
C GLU A 166 35.64 -31.18 -9.29
N ALA A 167 35.62 -30.06 -10.02
CA ALA A 167 36.33 -29.96 -11.30
C ALA A 167 37.86 -30.05 -11.14
N GLU A 168 38.41 -29.44 -10.09
CA GLU A 168 39.84 -29.54 -9.74
C GLU A 168 40.24 -30.97 -9.38
N ASP A 169 39.40 -31.67 -8.60
CA ASP A 169 39.64 -33.07 -8.24
C ASP A 169 39.58 -33.99 -9.47
N LEU A 170 38.60 -33.81 -10.36
CA LEU A 170 38.54 -34.55 -11.62
C LEU A 170 39.77 -34.27 -12.50
N ALA A 171 40.24 -33.03 -12.57
CA ALA A 171 41.43 -32.70 -13.36
C ALA A 171 42.71 -33.30 -12.77
N ALA A 172 42.82 -33.37 -11.44
CA ALA A 172 43.97 -33.94 -10.75
C ALA A 172 44.01 -35.48 -10.86
N ASN A 173 42.85 -36.13 -10.88
CA ASN A 173 42.73 -37.60 -10.81
C ASN A 173 42.44 -38.27 -12.17
N ALA A 174 42.23 -37.52 -13.25
CA ALA A 174 42.04 -38.05 -14.59
C ALA A 174 43.39 -38.30 -15.30
N THR A 175 44.02 -39.43 -14.98
CA THR A 175 45.17 -40.02 -15.71
C THR A 175 44.99 -41.52 -15.83
#